data_AF-A0A3N5Q048-F1
#
_entry.id   AF-A0A3N5Q048-F1
#
_cell.length_a   1.000
_cell.length_b   1.000
_cell.length_c   1.000
_cell.angle_alpha   90.00
_cell.angle_beta   90.00
_cell.angle_gamma   90.00
#
_symmetry.space_group_name_H-M   'P 1'
#
loop_
_entity.id
_entity.type
_entity.pdbx_description
1 polymer ?
#
loop_
_entity_poly.entity_id
_entity_poly.type
_entity_poly.pdbx_seq_one_letter_code
_entity_poly.pdbx_strand_id
1 'polypeptide(L)' 'EYIGWNKAGKLIENALKKTIKSKVVTYDFARQMKGATQVKSSEFAKAIVSNM' A
#
# COMPACT_ATOMS: atom_id res chain seq x y z
N GLU A 1 11.74 -4.69 11.73
CA GLU A 1 12.33 -4.27 13.01
C GLU A 1 12.80 -5.47 13.83
N TYR A 2 11.94 -6.44 14.19
CA TYR A 2 12.33 -7.62 14.98
C TYR A 2 13.50 -8.44 14.40
N ILE A 3 13.47 -8.76 13.10
CA ILE A 3 14.53 -9.55 12.41
C ILE A 3 15.74 -8.67 12.02
N GLY A 4 15.75 -7.36 12.38
CA GLY A 4 16.84 -6.43 12.08
C GLY A 4 16.91 -5.95 10.62
N TRP A 5 16.01 -6.39 9.73
CA TRP A 5 15.97 -6.00 8.31
C TRP A 5 15.34 -4.62 8.08
N ASN A 6 15.97 -3.59 8.64
CA ASN A 6 15.40 -2.25 8.71
C ASN A 6 15.27 -1.57 7.34
N LYS A 7 16.20 -1.83 6.41
CA LYS A 7 16.13 -1.28 5.04
C LYS A 7 14.91 -1.79 4.27
N ALA A 8 14.68 -3.10 4.30
CA ALA A 8 13.53 -3.73 3.67
C ALA A 8 12.21 -3.27 4.30
N GLY A 9 12.16 -3.20 5.64
CA GLY A 9 10.98 -2.69 6.35
C GLY A 9 10.62 -1.26 5.96
N LYS A 10 11.60 -0.34 5.94
CA LYS A 10 11.39 1.05 5.51
C LYS A 10 10.93 1.16 4.06
N LEU A 11 11.47 0.33 3.18
CA LEU A 11 11.08 0.31 1.76
C LEU A 11 9.61 -0.12 1.61
N ILE A 12 9.18 -1.18 2.31
CA ILE A 12 7.78 -1.63 2.31
C ILE A 12 6.85 -0.55 2.89
N GLU A 13 7.23 0.07 4.01
CA GLU A 13 6.44 1.13 4.64
C GLU A 13 6.25 2.35 3.73
N ASN A 14 7.33 2.77 3.05
CA ASN A 14 7.27 3.87 2.10
C ASN A 14 6.40 3.53 0.89
N ALA A 15 6.52 2.31 0.35
CA ALA A 15 5.69 1.84 -0.75
C ALA A 15 4.20 1.82 -0.37
N LEU A 16 3.88 1.31 0.82
CA LEU A 16 2.52 1.30 1.36
C LEU A 16 1.94 2.72 1.48
N LYS A 17 2.71 3.66 2.04
CA LYS A 17 2.30 5.08 2.15
C LYS A 17 2.03 5.70 0.77
N LYS A 18 2.89 5.44 -0.23
CA LYS A 18 2.69 5.92 -1.60
C LYS A 18 1.39 5.37 -2.21
N THR A 19 1.15 4.06 -2.10
CA THR A 19 -0.05 3.41 -2.65
C THR A 19 -1.34 3.92 -2.00
N ILE A 20 -1.35 4.13 -0.68
CA ILE A 20 -2.52 4.71 0.00
C ILE A 20 -2.73 6.17 -0.43
N LYS A 21 -1.64 6.95 -0.58
CA LYS A 21 -1.71 8.35 -1.04
C LYS A 21 -2.24 8.47 -2.47
N SER A 22 -1.94 7.50 -3.35
CA SER A 22 -2.51 7.43 -4.70
C SER A 22 -3.97 6.94 -4.72
N LYS A 23 -4.56 6.67 -3.55
CA LYS A 23 -5.94 6.18 -3.37
C LYS A 23 -6.26 4.88 -4.10
N VAL A 24 -5.25 4.07 -4.42
CA VAL A 24 -5.44 2.72 -4.95
C VAL A 24 -5.43 1.77 -3.76
N VAL A 25 -6.60 1.36 -3.30
CA VAL A 25 -6.76 0.70 -1.99
C VAL A 25 -7.83 -0.37 -2.01
N THR A 26 -7.85 -1.23 -1.00
CA THR A 26 -8.91 -2.23 -0.79
C THR A 26 -10.20 -1.57 -0.26
N TYR A 27 -11.31 -2.33 -0.27
CA TYR A 27 -12.66 -1.86 0.06
C TYR A 27 -12.76 -1.12 1.43
N ASP A 28 -12.04 -1.61 2.43
CA ASP A 28 -12.00 -1.09 3.80
C ASP A 28 -11.54 0.37 3.88
N PHE A 29 -10.56 0.76 3.05
CA PHE A 29 -10.14 2.15 2.88
C PHE A 29 -11.03 2.90 1.89
N ALA A 30 -11.38 2.27 0.76
CA ALA A 30 -12.11 2.93 -0.33
C ALA A 30 -13.45 3.52 0.16
N ARG A 31 -14.17 2.82 1.04
CA ARG A 31 -15.45 3.31 1.61
C ARG A 31 -15.32 4.58 2.47
N GLN A 32 -14.11 4.93 2.88
CA GLN A 32 -13.81 6.12 3.70
C GLN A 32 -13.13 7.23 2.89
N MET A 33 -12.89 7.02 1.58
CA MET A 33 -12.08 7.90 0.75
C MET A 33 -12.84 8.33 -0.51
N LYS A 34 -13.06 9.64 -0.68
CA LYS A 34 -13.63 10.18 -1.92
C LYS A 34 -12.66 10.02 -3.09
N GLY A 35 -13.13 9.38 -4.16
CA GLY A 35 -12.36 9.18 -5.39
C GLY A 35 -11.26 8.13 -5.27
N ALA A 36 -11.44 7.12 -4.41
CA ALA A 36 -10.53 5.98 -4.35
C ALA A 36 -10.80 4.97 -5.47
N THR A 37 -9.73 4.38 -5.98
CA THR A 37 -9.79 3.20 -6.85
C THR A 37 -9.78 1.97 -5.97
N GLN A 38 -10.95 1.35 -5.81
CA GLN A 38 -11.08 0.10 -5.07
C GLN A 38 -10.49 -1.06 -5.88
N VAL A 39 -9.56 -1.81 -5.30
CA VAL A 39 -8.91 -2.98 -5.91
C VAL A 39 -8.99 -4.21 -5.01
N LYS A 40 -8.77 -5.40 -5.57
CA LYS A 40 -8.69 -6.66 -4.79
C LYS A 40 -7.33 -6.75 -4.05
N SER A 41 -7.24 -7.63 -3.05
CA SER A 41 -6.02 -7.76 -2.22
C SER A 41 -4.74 -8.05 -3.04
N SER A 42 -4.84 -8.89 -4.08
CA SER A 42 -3.71 -9.21 -4.95
C SER A 42 -3.27 -8.03 -5.82
N GLU A 43 -4.21 -7.20 -6.25
CA GLU A 43 -3.95 -5.97 -7.02
C GLU A 43 -3.36 -4.88 -6.14
N PHE A 44 -3.83 -4.77 -4.89
CA PHE A 44 -3.23 -3.87 -3.90
C PHE A 44 -1.79 -4.25 -3.60
N ALA A 45 -1.50 -5.55 -3.43
CA ALA A 45 -0.13 -6.03 -3.26
C ALA A 45 0.75 -5.70 -4.48
N LYS A 46 0.24 -5.90 -5.71
CA LYS A 46 0.94 -5.48 -6.95
C LYS A 46 1.20 -3.98 -6.98
N ALA A 47 0.24 -3.16 -6.55
CA ALA A 47 0.39 -1.70 -6.48
C ALA A 47 1.44 -1.28 -5.44
N ILE A 48 1.52 -1.97 -4.30
CA ILE A 48 2.61 -1.76 -3.32
C ILE A 48 3.95 -2.11 -3.93
N VAL A 49 4.10 -3.28 -4.56
CA VAL A 49 5.36 -3.69 -5.21
C VAL A 49 5.77 -2.70 -6.30
N SER A 50 4.83 -2.18 -7.08
CA SER A 50 5.12 -1.15 -8.10
C SER A 50 5.60 0.19 -7.52
N ASN A 51 5.36 0.45 -6.23
CA ASN A 51 5.70 1.71 -5.55
C ASN A 51 6.93 1.60 -4.62
N MET A 52 7.53 0.41 -4.53
CA MET A 52 8.79 0.14 -3.82
C MET A 52 9.94 0.94 -4.44
#